data_AF-A0A8H7ZPD4-F1
#
_entry.id   AF-A0A8H7ZPD4-F1
#
_cell.length_a   1.000
_cell.length_b   1.000
_cell.length_c   1.000
_cell.angle_alpha   90.00
_cell.angle_beta   90.00
_cell.angle_gamma   90.00
#
_symmetry.space_group_name_H-M   'P 1'
#
loop_
_entity.id
_entity.type
_entity.pdbx_description
1 polymer ?
#
loop_
_entity_poly.entity_id
_entity_poly.type
_entity_poly.pdbx_seq_one_letter_code
_entity_poly.pdbx_strand_id
1 'polypeptide(L)'
;MEILRAETGARTTVDPRTVSAVRSHDDLRRTVARAAGVPAESQILMLPSGAQVKEGNLGELLSPGVQPAALLVFDRVLLGRNSIAAADLVRPLVVHPEFEPASQLPEVPRNASVAEQCAAHSEHFRHHLQQLEHYSRAASAHVLQLLECLSEMRVQATALNVALKNLDMHAT
;
A
#
# COMPACT_ATOMS: atom_id res chain seq x y z
N MET A 1 -11.62 0.42 13.16
CA MET A 1 -11.98 1.37 12.08
C MET A 1 -10.87 1.33 11.05
N GLU A 2 -11.17 1.18 9.77
CA GLU A 2 -10.17 1.35 8.71
C GLU A 2 -10.12 2.81 8.27
N ILE A 3 -8.92 3.32 8.06
CA ILE A 3 -8.68 4.62 7.43
C ILE A 3 -8.12 4.36 6.05
N LEU A 4 -8.74 4.96 5.04
CA LEU A 4 -8.38 4.85 3.64
C LEU A 4 -7.88 6.21 3.15
N ARG A 5 -6.61 6.29 2.76
CA ARG A 5 -6.05 7.50 2.16
C ARG A 5 -6.43 7.58 0.69
N ALA A 6 -7.17 8.62 0.32
CA ALA A 6 -7.75 8.75 -1.01
C ALA A 6 -6.69 8.84 -2.12
N GLU A 7 -5.57 9.51 -1.87
CA GLU A 7 -4.57 9.80 -2.91
C GLU A 7 -3.61 8.63 -3.15
N THR A 8 -3.33 7.81 -2.13
CA THR A 8 -2.39 6.69 -2.24
C THR A 8 -3.06 5.33 -2.26
N GLY A 9 -4.33 5.25 -1.85
CA GLY A 9 -5.02 3.98 -1.63
C GLY A 9 -4.54 3.22 -0.38
N ALA A 10 -3.63 3.82 0.41
CA ALA A 10 -3.09 3.20 1.60
C ALA A 10 -4.20 2.94 2.64
N ARG A 11 -4.10 1.79 3.30
CA ARG A 11 -5.07 1.34 4.30
C ARG A 11 -4.39 1.24 5.65
N THR A 12 -5.02 1.79 6.68
CA THR A 12 -4.53 1.71 8.04
C THR A 12 -5.65 1.33 8.98
N THR A 13 -5.48 0.21 9.67
CA THR A 13 -6.44 -0.23 10.69
C THR A 13 -6.10 0.45 12.01
N VAL A 14 -7.05 1.19 12.56
CA VAL A 14 -6.94 1.81 13.88
C VAL A 14 -7.51 0.88 14.94
N ASP A 15 -6.70 0.65 15.98
CA ASP A 15 -7.07 -0.19 17.13
C ASP A 15 -8.39 0.27 17.77
N PRO A 16 -9.31 -0.65 18.11
CA PRO A 16 -10.61 -0.32 18.69
C PRO A 16 -10.54 0.53 19.97
N ARG A 17 -9.50 0.40 20.79
CA ARG A 17 -9.29 1.20 22.01
C ARG A 17 -8.93 2.65 21.67
N THR A 18 -8.24 2.86 20.56
CA THR A 18 -7.93 4.21 20.07
C THR A 18 -9.20 4.87 19.55
N VAL A 19 -10.03 4.13 18.80
CA VAL A 19 -11.32 4.63 18.32
C VAL A 19 -12.27 4.94 19.48
N SER A 20 -12.32 4.07 20.50
CA SER A 20 -13.18 4.29 21.67
C SER A 20 -12.72 5.43 22.57
N ALA A 21 -11.51 5.97 22.37
CA ALA A 21 -11.01 7.17 23.04
C ALA A 21 -11.37 8.47 22.30
N VAL A 22 -11.86 8.41 21.06
CA VAL A 22 -12.31 9.58 20.30
C VAL A 22 -13.58 10.14 20.95
N ARG A 23 -13.56 11.44 21.30
CA ARG A 23 -14.69 12.14 21.92
C ARG A 23 -15.12 13.38 21.14
N SER A 24 -14.24 13.92 20.31
CA SER A 24 -14.46 15.12 19.51
C SER A 24 -13.94 14.94 18.08
N HIS A 25 -14.34 15.83 17.17
CA HIS A 25 -13.80 15.85 15.80
C HIS A 25 -12.28 16.08 15.77
N ASP A 26 -11.76 16.89 16.70
CA ASP A 26 -10.33 17.12 16.84
C ASP A 26 -9.56 15.86 17.29
N ASP A 27 -10.16 15.03 18.16
CA ASP A 27 -9.58 13.72 18.51
C ASP A 27 -9.51 12.80 17.30
N LEU A 28 -10.58 12.79 16.49
CA LEU A 28 -10.65 12.00 15.27
C LEU A 28 -9.57 12.45 14.28
N ARG A 29 -9.45 13.74 14.03
CA ARG A 29 -8.44 14.31 13.12
C ARG A 29 -7.01 14.02 13.57
N ARG A 30 -6.72 14.13 14.87
CA ARG A 30 -5.41 13.77 15.42
C ARG A 30 -5.12 12.27 15.30
N THR A 31 -6.13 11.44 15.50
CA THR A 31 -6.03 9.99 15.30
C THR A 31 -5.73 9.65 13.85
N VAL A 32 -6.45 10.27 12.91
CA VAL A 32 -6.23 10.11 11.46
C VAL A 32 -4.86 10.62 11.05
N ALA A 33 -4.41 11.76 11.58
CA ALA A 33 -3.09 12.32 11.26
C ALA A 33 -1.98 11.35 11.64
N ARG A 34 -2.07 10.74 12.83
CA ARG A 34 -1.11 9.73 13.29
C ARG A 34 -1.15 8.46 12.47
N ALA A 35 -2.34 8.03 12.03
CA ALA A 35 -2.51 6.77 11.31
C ALA A 35 -2.16 6.87 9.82
N ALA A 36 -2.58 7.94 9.14
CA ALA A 36 -2.49 8.09 7.69
C ALA A 36 -1.43 9.10 7.23
N GLY A 37 -0.81 9.84 8.15
CA GLY A 37 0.23 10.82 7.82
C GLY A 37 -0.27 12.10 7.15
N VAL A 38 -1.58 12.38 7.19
CA VAL A 38 -2.18 13.62 6.65
C VAL A 38 -2.37 14.63 7.79
N PRO A 39 -1.81 15.85 7.72
CA PRO A 39 -1.97 16.87 8.77
C PRO A 39 -3.43 17.17 9.12
N ALA A 40 -3.77 17.29 10.40
CA ALA A 40 -5.15 17.45 10.88
C ALA A 40 -5.90 18.62 10.23
N GLU A 41 -5.19 19.71 9.97
CA GLU A 41 -5.66 20.93 9.34
C GLU A 41 -5.91 20.80 7.83
N SER A 42 -5.27 19.84 7.17
CA SER A 42 -5.45 19.58 5.73
C SER A 42 -6.43 18.44 5.43
N GLN A 43 -6.94 17.76 6.46
CA GLN A 43 -7.84 16.63 6.29
C GLN A 43 -9.26 17.05 5.85
N ILE A 44 -9.74 16.40 4.80
CA ILE A 44 -11.16 16.26 4.49
C ILE A 44 -11.54 14.81 4.79
N LEU A 45 -12.42 14.61 5.78
CA LEU A 45 -12.86 13.30 6.24
C LEU A 45 -14.23 12.99 5.67
N MET A 46 -14.37 11.82 5.05
CA MET A 46 -15.60 11.41 4.39
C MET A 46 -16.00 9.99 4.75
N LEU A 47 -17.30 9.79 4.88
CA LEU A 47 -17.91 8.47 4.99
C LEU A 47 -18.09 7.84 3.60
N PRO A 48 -18.16 6.50 3.50
CA PRO A 48 -18.44 5.79 2.24
C PRO A 48 -19.76 6.20 1.57
N SER A 49 -20.67 6.81 2.32
CA SER A 49 -21.92 7.38 1.81
C SER A 49 -21.71 8.64 0.96
N GLY A 50 -20.55 9.29 1.03
CA GLY A 50 -20.31 10.62 0.46
C GLY A 50 -20.49 11.75 1.48
N ALA A 51 -20.97 11.47 2.70
CA ALA A 51 -21.15 12.50 3.71
C ALA A 51 -19.80 12.92 4.30
N GLN A 52 -19.58 14.23 4.43
CA GLN A 52 -18.42 14.75 5.16
C GLN A 52 -18.63 14.57 6.67
N VAL A 53 -17.56 14.23 7.38
CA VAL A 53 -17.58 14.07 8.84
C VAL A 53 -17.53 15.44 9.51
N LYS A 54 -18.52 15.71 10.35
CA LYS A 54 -18.71 16.95 11.11
C LYS A 54 -19.03 16.59 12.57
N GLU A 55 -18.92 17.55 13.49
CA GLU A 55 -19.25 17.31 14.91
C GLU A 55 -20.65 16.68 15.09
N GLY A 56 -21.63 17.15 14.31
CA GLY A 56 -23.02 16.70 14.40
C GLY A 56 -23.29 15.25 13.98
N ASN A 57 -22.40 14.59 13.22
CA ASN A 57 -22.55 13.18 12.83
C ASN A 57 -21.48 12.26 13.42
N LEU A 58 -20.64 12.78 14.33
CA LEU A 58 -19.56 12.01 14.96
C LEU A 58 -20.10 10.89 15.85
N GLY A 59 -21.21 11.12 16.56
CA GLY A 59 -21.84 10.12 17.42
C GLY A 59 -22.32 8.90 16.64
N GLU A 60 -22.90 9.11 15.45
CA GLU A 60 -23.32 8.03 14.55
C GLU A 60 -22.11 7.27 13.99
N LEU A 61 -21.03 7.99 13.68
CA LEU A 61 -19.78 7.44 13.16
C LEU A 61 -19.04 6.55 14.19
N LEU A 62 -19.20 6.84 15.48
CA LEU A 62 -18.55 6.12 16.58
C LEU A 62 -19.50 5.14 17.30
N SER A 63 -20.74 4.99 16.81
CA SER A 63 -21.76 4.19 17.47
C SER A 63 -21.39 2.71 17.50
N PRO A 64 -21.49 2.03 18.67
CA PRO A 64 -21.26 0.60 18.77
C PRO A 64 -22.25 -0.17 17.88
N GLY A 65 -21.74 -0.96 16.93
CA GLY A 65 -22.56 -1.74 16.00
C GLY A 65 -22.79 -1.08 14.63
N VAL A 66 -22.56 0.23 14.51
CA VAL A 66 -22.48 0.96 13.24
C VAL A 66 -21.02 1.33 13.05
N GLN A 67 -20.14 0.36 12.80
CA GLN A 67 -18.81 0.73 12.35
C GLN A 67 -18.95 1.34 10.95
N PRO A 68 -18.52 2.57 10.69
CA PRO A 68 -18.07 2.88 9.36
C PRO A 68 -16.93 1.90 9.11
N ALA A 69 -17.18 0.93 8.25
CA ALA A 69 -16.17 -0.07 7.90
C ALA A 69 -14.88 0.64 7.45
N ALA A 70 -15.01 1.81 6.83
CA ALA A 70 -13.93 2.67 6.41
C ALA A 70 -14.25 4.16 6.59
N LEU A 71 -13.23 4.93 6.95
CA LEU A 71 -13.19 6.39 6.91
C LEU A 71 -12.21 6.81 5.82
N LEU A 72 -12.66 7.63 4.86
CA LEU A 72 -11.80 8.17 3.83
C LEU A 72 -11.17 9.48 4.31
N VAL A 73 -9.87 9.62 4.10
CA VAL A 73 -9.13 10.85 4.33
C VAL A 73 -8.58 11.35 3.00
N PHE A 74 -8.89 12.60 2.69
CA PHE A 74 -8.32 13.34 1.57
C PHE A 74 -7.42 14.44 2.13
N ASP A 75 -6.32 14.71 1.44
CA ASP A 75 -5.42 15.81 1.74
C ASP A 75 -5.77 17.02 0.88
N ARG A 76 -6.31 18.06 1.52
CA ARG A 76 -6.69 19.31 0.87
C ARG A 76 -5.53 19.97 0.15
N VAL A 77 -4.29 19.78 0.59
CA VAL A 77 -3.10 20.38 -0.05
C VAL A 77 -2.86 19.78 -1.44
N LEU A 78 -3.34 18.57 -1.68
CA LEU A 78 -3.20 17.86 -2.96
C LEU A 78 -4.36 18.14 -3.92
N LEU A 79 -5.48 18.67 -3.43
CA LEU A 79 -6.62 19.07 -4.26
C LEU A 79 -6.25 20.26 -5.16
N GLY A 80 -6.47 20.12 -6.47
CA GLY A 80 -6.22 21.17 -7.46
C GLY A 80 -4.77 21.27 -7.96
N ARG A 81 -3.88 20.37 -7.54
CA ARG A 81 -2.56 20.22 -8.16
C ARG A 81 -2.68 19.42 -9.45
N ASN A 82 -2.34 20.03 -10.59
CA ASN A 82 -2.41 19.41 -11.92
C ASN A 82 -1.47 18.20 -12.08
N SER A 83 -0.45 18.09 -11.24
CA SER A 83 0.32 16.87 -11.06
C SER A 83 0.75 16.75 -9.60
N ILE A 84 0.33 15.69 -8.92
CA ILE A 84 1.04 15.25 -7.74
C ILE A 84 2.28 14.54 -8.28
N ALA A 85 3.48 15.01 -7.94
CA ALA A 85 4.70 14.28 -8.29
C ALA A 85 4.61 12.91 -7.60
N ALA A 86 4.36 11.86 -8.40
CA ALA A 86 4.09 10.51 -7.91
C ALA A 86 5.24 9.95 -7.03
N ALA A 87 6.42 10.56 -7.11
CA ALA A 87 7.61 10.19 -6.36
C ALA A 87 7.44 10.28 -4.83
N ASP A 88 6.58 11.16 -4.30
CA ASP A 88 6.38 11.31 -2.85
C ASP A 88 5.31 10.37 -2.28
N LEU A 89 4.55 9.70 -3.15
CA LEU A 89 3.39 8.87 -2.76
C LEU A 89 3.55 7.39 -3.09
N VAL A 90 4.47 7.03 -3.99
CA VAL A 90 4.69 5.65 -4.42
C VAL A 90 5.84 5.05 -3.62
N ARG A 91 5.60 3.92 -2.95
CA ARG A 91 6.68 3.16 -2.31
C ARG A 91 7.65 2.67 -3.39
N PRO A 92 8.97 2.85 -3.22
CA PRO A 92 9.94 2.34 -4.18
C PRO A 92 9.82 0.81 -4.27
N LEU A 93 9.77 0.31 -5.50
CA LEU A 93 9.84 -1.12 -5.84
C LEU A 93 11.24 -1.63 -5.49
N VAL A 94 11.42 -2.16 -4.27
CA VAL A 94 12.66 -2.85 -3.89
C VAL A 94 12.54 -4.31 -4.28
N VAL A 95 12.96 -4.65 -5.49
CA VAL A 95 13.12 -6.04 -5.88
C VAL A 95 14.54 -6.24 -6.36
N HIS A 96 15.38 -6.76 -5.46
CA HIS A 96 16.67 -7.30 -5.83
C HIS A 96 16.60 -8.82 -5.77
N PRO A 97 16.83 -9.48 -6.91
CA PRO A 97 17.67 -10.65 -6.88
C PRO A 97 18.88 -10.37 -7.76
N GLU A 98 19.90 -9.69 -7.24
CA GLU A 98 21.22 -9.77 -7.87
C GLU A 98 21.83 -11.10 -7.46
N PHE A 99 21.28 -12.20 -7.99
CA PHE A 99 21.99 -13.47 -8.02
C PHE A 99 22.66 -13.56 -9.38
N GLU A 100 23.99 -13.57 -9.39
CA GLU A 100 24.75 -13.61 -10.63
C GLU A 100 24.38 -14.85 -11.44
N PRO A 101 24.16 -14.70 -12.76
CA PRO A 101 23.74 -15.81 -13.60
C PRO A 101 24.82 -16.89 -13.60
N ALA A 102 24.39 -18.17 -13.62
CA ALA A 102 25.29 -19.32 -13.63
C ALA A 102 26.28 -19.33 -14.82
N SER A 103 26.04 -18.52 -15.85
CA SER A 103 26.96 -18.29 -16.96
C SER A 103 28.26 -17.58 -16.55
N GLN A 104 28.35 -17.04 -15.33
CA GLN A 104 29.56 -16.44 -14.78
C GLN A 104 30.45 -17.44 -14.03
N LEU A 105 30.00 -18.68 -13.84
CA LEU A 105 30.84 -19.72 -13.27
C LEU A 105 31.98 -20.07 -14.22
N PRO A 106 33.20 -20.30 -13.69
CA PRO A 106 34.38 -20.58 -14.51
C PRO A 106 34.21 -21.88 -15.31
N GLU A 107 34.58 -21.83 -16.58
CA GLU A 107 34.59 -23.03 -17.43
C GLU A 107 35.62 -24.05 -16.95
N VAL A 108 35.26 -25.33 -17.01
CA VAL A 108 36.18 -26.43 -16.69
C VAL A 108 37.21 -26.59 -17.81
N PRO A 109 38.51 -26.66 -17.51
CA PRO A 109 39.54 -26.92 -18.50
C PRO A 109 39.28 -28.24 -19.25
N ARG A 110 39.45 -28.25 -20.57
CA ARG A 110 39.20 -29.44 -21.42
C ARG A 110 40.09 -30.66 -21.08
N ASN A 111 41.21 -30.42 -20.40
CA ASN A 111 42.18 -31.40 -19.94
C ASN A 111 41.96 -31.84 -18.48
N ALA A 112 40.89 -31.37 -17.82
CA ALA A 112 40.52 -31.81 -16.48
C ALA A 112 40.17 -33.30 -16.48
N SER A 113 40.47 -33.97 -15.37
CA SER A 113 40.04 -35.34 -15.12
C SER A 113 38.52 -35.47 -15.05
N VAL A 114 38.00 -36.68 -15.27
CA VAL A 114 36.56 -36.96 -15.18
C VAL A 114 35.99 -36.56 -13.81
N ALA A 115 36.76 -36.76 -12.74
CA ALA A 115 36.35 -36.39 -11.38
C ALA A 115 36.19 -34.86 -11.22
N GLU A 116 37.12 -34.08 -11.76
CA GLU A 116 37.07 -32.62 -11.75
C GLU A 116 35.91 -32.08 -12.60
N GLN A 117 35.67 -32.69 -13.77
CA GLN A 117 34.51 -32.35 -14.61
C GLN A 117 33.19 -32.63 -13.90
N CYS A 118 33.05 -33.79 -13.24
CA CYS A 118 31.87 -34.14 -12.45
C CYS A 118 31.64 -33.19 -11.27
N ALA A 119 32.70 -32.79 -10.57
CA ALA A 119 32.61 -31.85 -9.46
C ALA A 119 32.11 -30.47 -9.92
N ALA A 120 32.66 -29.95 -11.01
CA ALA A 120 32.25 -28.67 -11.58
C ALA A 120 30.83 -28.69 -12.16
N HIS A 121 30.43 -29.78 -12.83
CA HIS A 121 29.03 -29.94 -13.26
C HIS A 121 28.06 -29.96 -12.07
N SER A 122 28.45 -30.60 -10.97
CA SER A 122 27.66 -30.61 -9.74
C SER A 122 27.54 -29.21 -9.13
N GLU A 123 28.62 -28.43 -9.17
CA GLU A 123 28.61 -27.04 -8.72
C GLU A 123 27.74 -26.13 -9.61
N HIS A 124 27.85 -26.26 -10.94
CA HIS A 124 26.96 -25.57 -11.89
C HIS A 124 25.49 -25.91 -11.63
N PHE A 125 25.17 -27.18 -11.41
CA PHE A 125 23.81 -27.61 -11.11
C PHE A 125 23.31 -26.99 -9.80
N ARG A 126 24.13 -26.97 -8.75
CA ARG A 126 23.81 -26.32 -7.47
C ARG A 126 23.57 -24.82 -7.65
N HIS A 127 24.38 -24.13 -8.46
CA HIS A 127 24.22 -22.69 -8.71
C HIS A 127 22.96 -22.38 -9.51
N HIS A 128 22.63 -23.21 -10.51
CA HIS A 128 21.36 -23.10 -11.23
C HIS A 128 20.15 -23.29 -10.31
N LEU A 129 20.19 -24.26 -9.39
CA LEU A 129 19.14 -24.44 -8.39
C LEU A 129 18.98 -23.19 -7.52
N GLN A 130 20.07 -22.63 -7.02
CA GLN A 130 20.04 -21.39 -6.24
C GLN A 130 19.48 -20.22 -7.05
N GLN A 131 19.91 -20.06 -8.29
CA GLN A 131 19.40 -19.03 -9.20
C GLN A 131 17.88 -19.17 -9.40
N LEU A 132 17.38 -20.38 -9.62
CA LEU A 132 15.94 -20.65 -9.75
C LEU A 132 15.17 -20.30 -8.47
N GLU A 133 15.70 -20.64 -7.29
CA GLU A 133 15.09 -20.27 -6.01
C GLU A 133 15.04 -18.76 -5.79
N HIS A 134 16.08 -18.03 -6.18
CA HIS A 134 16.12 -16.57 -6.12
C HIS A 134 15.10 -15.93 -7.07
N TYR A 135 15.03 -16.41 -8.32
CA TYR A 135 14.09 -15.90 -9.30
C TYR A 135 12.64 -16.20 -8.92
N SER A 136 12.36 -17.40 -8.41
CA SER A 136 11.03 -17.78 -7.92
C SER A 136 10.57 -16.88 -6.75
N ARG A 137 11.48 -16.59 -5.80
CA ARG A 137 11.20 -15.66 -4.70
C ARG A 137 10.93 -14.24 -5.20
N ALA A 138 11.72 -13.75 -6.15
CA ALA A 138 11.52 -12.42 -6.71
C ALA A 138 10.21 -12.31 -7.51
N ALA A 139 9.89 -13.32 -8.32
CA ALA A 139 8.61 -13.38 -9.03
C ALA A 139 7.43 -13.38 -8.04
N SER A 140 7.52 -14.15 -6.95
CA SER A 140 6.50 -14.14 -5.90
C SER A 140 6.35 -12.78 -5.22
N ALA A 141 7.47 -12.10 -4.93
CA ALA A 141 7.46 -10.74 -4.38
C ALA A 141 6.79 -9.74 -5.34
N HIS A 142 7.09 -9.81 -6.63
CA HIS A 142 6.43 -8.98 -7.65
C HIS A 142 4.93 -9.21 -7.72
N VAL A 143 4.47 -10.47 -7.65
CA VAL A 143 3.04 -10.78 -7.64
C VAL A 143 2.35 -10.16 -6.42
N LEU A 144 2.94 -10.30 -5.22
CA LEU A 144 2.38 -9.71 -4.00
C LEU A 144 2.27 -8.19 -4.10
N GLN A 145 3.28 -7.54 -4.67
CA GLN A 145 3.26 -6.09 -4.85
C GLN A 145 2.24 -5.63 -5.89
N LEU A 146 2.08 -6.35 -7.01
CA LEU A 146 1.04 -6.05 -7.99
C LEU A 146 -0.36 -6.17 -7.36
N LEU A 147 -0.57 -7.17 -6.48
CA LEU A 147 -1.81 -7.31 -5.74
C LEU A 147 -2.04 -6.13 -4.77
N GLU A 148 -0.98 -5.62 -4.11
CA GLU A 148 -1.06 -4.41 -3.27
C GLU A 148 -1.43 -3.19 -4.11
N CYS A 149 -0.76 -2.95 -5.24
CA CYS A 149 -1.09 -1.84 -6.16
C CYS A 149 -2.54 -1.91 -6.66
N LEU A 150 -3.03 -3.09 -7.05
CA LEU A 150 -4.42 -3.28 -7.45
C LEU A 150 -5.40 -2.96 -6.30
N SER A 151 -5.03 -3.31 -5.08
CA SER A 151 -5.80 -3.01 -3.87
C SER A 151 -5.87 -1.52 -3.58
N GLU A 152 -4.76 -0.80 -3.76
CA GLU A 152 -4.65 0.65 -3.62
C GLU A 152 -5.47 1.39 -4.69
N MET A 153 -5.37 0.99 -5.96
CA MET A 153 -6.16 1.55 -7.06
C MET A 153 -7.68 1.39 -6.82
N ARG A 154 -8.11 0.27 -6.23
CA ARG A 154 -9.52 0.07 -5.86
C ARG A 154 -9.98 1.04 -4.76
N VAL A 155 -9.12 1.35 -3.80
CA VAL A 155 -9.41 2.38 -2.78
C VAL A 155 -9.50 3.75 -3.43
N GLN A 156 -8.56 4.11 -4.29
CA GLN A 156 -8.58 5.39 -5.01
C GLN A 156 -9.87 5.54 -5.85
N ALA A 157 -10.27 4.48 -6.57
CA ALA A 157 -11.54 4.47 -7.31
C ALA A 157 -12.76 4.63 -6.39
N THR A 158 -12.74 3.99 -5.22
CA THR A 158 -13.78 4.16 -4.20
C THR A 158 -13.81 5.59 -3.67
N ALA A 159 -12.64 6.19 -3.41
CA ALA A 159 -12.52 7.57 -2.96
C ALA A 159 -13.05 8.56 -3.98
N LEU A 160 -12.75 8.35 -5.26
CA LEU A 160 -13.31 9.15 -6.35
C LEU A 160 -14.84 9.06 -6.38
N ASN A 161 -15.40 7.86 -6.28
CA ASN A 161 -16.85 7.68 -6.24
C ASN A 161 -17.50 8.36 -5.02
N VAL A 162 -16.85 8.31 -3.86
CA VAL A 162 -17.30 8.99 -2.64
C VAL A 162 -17.27 10.52 -2.81
N ALA A 163 -16.22 11.05 -3.44
CA ALA A 163 -16.12 12.47 -3.76
C ALA A 163 -17.21 12.91 -4.75
N LEU A 164 -17.47 12.13 -5.80
CA LEU A 164 -18.55 12.40 -6.76
C LEU A 164 -19.91 12.43 -6.08
N LYS A 165 -20.24 11.44 -5.23
CA LYS A 165 -21.48 11.46 -4.43
C LYS A 165 -21.61 12.70 -3.57
N ASN A 166 -20.50 13.17 -2.99
CA ASN A 166 -20.52 14.40 -2.20
C ASN A 166 -20.83 15.64 -3.04
N LEU A 167 -20.26 15.73 -4.24
CA LEU A 167 -20.57 16.80 -5.18
C LEU A 167 -22.05 16.75 -5.58
N ASP A 168 -22.58 15.58 -5.91
CA ASP A 168 -24.00 15.41 -6.28
C ASP A 168 -24.95 15.86 -5.16
N MET A 169 -24.63 15.54 -3.90
CA MET A 169 -25.43 15.97 -2.73
C MET A 169 -25.41 17.49 -2.48
N HIS A 170 -24.41 18.20 -3.02
CA HIS A 170 -24.23 19.64 -2.82
C HIS A 170 -24.48 20.48 -4.08
N ALA A 171 -24.70 19.84 -5.24
CA ALA A 171 -24.98 20.52 -6.51
C ALA A 171 -26.47 20.86 -6.72
N THR A 172 -27.37 20.30 -5.91
CA THR A 172 -28.81 20.63 -5.84
C THR A 172 -29.10 21.66 -4.76
#